data_AF-A0A1G8YI34-F1
#
_entry.id   AF-A0A1G8YI34-F1
#
_cell.length_a   1.000
_cell.length_b   1.000
_cell.length_c   1.000
_cell.angle_alpha   90.00
_cell.angle_beta   90.00
_cell.angle_gamma   90.00
#
_symmetry.space_group_name_H-M   'P 1'
#
loop_
_entity.id
_entity.type
_entity.pdbx_description
1 polymer ?
#
loop_
_entity_poly.entity_id
_entity_poly.type
_entity_poly.pdbx_seq_one_letter_code
_entity_poly.pdbx_strand_id
1 'polypeptide(L)'
;KDGQHKGISIDELEEEGYGRRSNCRRCKMKIPRQADLACGNWGVIGDKAGKATFVEVCSEKGANLLDAAVKAGAIASEPANPKGIEIRGKVENAMLKLGDKWRARYFGELGDGKERLQKIMEDSSRCTKCYACISNCPICYCVECSTKKPYLVAPGVLPVPFMFHLIRYAHVADSCVNCGQCEENCPMEIANSLYMHALQTEMEKMFGHVPGVNMDLPVLALVEERAERDRLTATGDDQIFDIFK
;
A
#
# COMPACT_ATOMS: atom_id res chain seq x y z
N LYS A 1 31.83 -11.37 19.69
CA LYS A 1 30.91 -12.22 18.90
C LYS A 1 31.73 -12.91 17.82
N ASP A 2 31.90 -14.20 18.01
CA ASP A 2 32.50 -15.31 17.26
C ASP A 2 32.21 -15.41 15.74
N GLY A 3 31.67 -14.36 15.10
CA GLY A 3 31.56 -14.26 13.63
C GLY A 3 30.63 -15.27 12.97
N GLN A 4 29.89 -16.09 13.72
CA GLN A 4 28.99 -17.09 13.17
C GLN A 4 27.70 -16.44 12.65
N HIS A 5 27.37 -16.70 11.38
CA HIS A 5 26.11 -16.31 10.77
C HIS A 5 25.03 -17.35 11.11
N LYS A 6 23.96 -16.92 11.79
CA LYS A 6 22.73 -17.71 11.94
C LYS A 6 21.67 -17.13 11.02
N GLY A 7 21.09 -17.97 10.16
CA GLY A 7 19.90 -17.63 9.38
C GLY A 7 18.65 -18.04 10.14
N ILE A 8 17.67 -17.15 10.22
CA ILE A 8 16.33 -17.44 10.75
C ILE A 8 15.37 -17.23 9.58
N SER A 9 14.34 -18.07 9.45
CA SER A 9 13.36 -17.88 8.38
C SER A 9 12.56 -16.59 8.62
N ILE A 10 12.14 -15.94 7.53
CA ILE A 10 11.33 -14.71 7.66
C ILE A 10 9.98 -14.99 8.32
N ASP A 11 9.43 -16.19 8.14
CA ASP A 11 8.16 -16.60 8.74
C ASP A 11 8.26 -16.66 10.27
N GLU A 12 9.32 -17.30 10.80
CA GLU A 12 9.58 -17.37 12.24
C GLU A 12 9.77 -15.96 12.84
N LEU A 13 10.58 -15.12 12.19
CA LEU A 13 10.81 -13.74 12.65
C LEU A 13 9.51 -12.94 12.73
N GLU A 14 8.62 -13.10 11.76
CA GLU A 14 7.37 -12.33 11.72
C GLU A 14 6.33 -12.79 12.75
N GLU A 15 6.29 -14.09 13.06
CA GLU A 15 5.48 -14.65 14.15
C GLU A 15 5.99 -14.19 15.53
N GLU A 16 7.31 -14.00 15.68
CA GLU A 16 7.92 -13.41 16.88
C GLU A 16 7.75 -11.87 16.97
N GLY A 17 7.10 -11.25 15.98
CA GLY A 17 6.87 -9.79 15.95
C GLY A 17 7.99 -8.97 15.30
N TYR A 18 9.06 -9.61 14.82
CA TYR A 18 10.17 -8.98 14.11
C TYR A 18 9.99 -9.01 12.58
N GLY A 19 11.04 -8.70 11.83
CA GLY A 19 11.04 -8.80 10.37
C GLY A 19 10.44 -7.59 9.66
N ARG A 20 9.56 -7.81 8.67
CA ARG A 20 9.02 -6.73 7.85
C ARG A 20 8.00 -5.90 8.63
N ARG A 21 7.93 -4.60 8.30
CA ARG A 21 6.88 -3.68 8.76
C ARG A 21 5.49 -4.27 8.50
N SER A 22 4.54 -4.02 9.41
CA SER A 22 3.15 -4.51 9.35
C SER A 22 2.51 -4.36 7.96
N ASN A 23 2.62 -3.20 7.34
CA ASN A 23 2.09 -2.95 5.99
C ASN A 23 2.83 -3.73 4.89
N CYS A 24 4.17 -3.87 4.99
CA CYS A 24 4.99 -4.61 4.04
C CYS A 24 4.67 -6.11 4.04
N ARG A 25 4.23 -6.67 5.18
CA ARG A 25 3.73 -8.05 5.27
C ARG A 25 2.53 -8.25 4.37
N ARG A 26 1.63 -7.26 4.24
CA ARG A 26 0.43 -7.31 3.39
C ARG A 26 0.65 -6.85 1.93
N CYS A 27 1.84 -6.36 1.56
CA CYS A 27 2.09 -5.84 0.22
C CYS A 27 2.05 -6.95 -0.84
N LYS A 28 1.36 -6.72 -1.97
CA LYS A 28 1.30 -7.64 -3.11
C LYS A 28 2.25 -7.31 -4.24
N MET A 29 3.02 -6.24 -4.12
CA MET A 29 4.12 -5.93 -5.02
C MET A 29 5.44 -6.27 -4.35
N LYS A 30 6.08 -7.37 -4.78
CA LYS A 30 7.36 -7.82 -4.22
C LYS A 30 8.53 -7.40 -5.11
N ILE A 31 8.34 -7.47 -6.43
CA ILE A 31 9.24 -6.89 -7.41
C ILE A 31 8.56 -5.63 -7.98
N PRO A 32 9.18 -4.45 -7.90
CA PRO A 32 8.57 -3.19 -8.29
C PRO A 32 8.59 -3.00 -9.82
N ARG A 33 7.87 -3.85 -10.56
CA ARG A 33 7.81 -3.80 -12.03
C ARG A 33 7.10 -2.57 -12.61
N GLN A 34 6.55 -1.72 -11.74
CA GLN A 34 6.03 -0.39 -12.08
C GLN A 34 7.14 0.66 -12.27
N ALA A 35 8.36 0.40 -11.81
CA ALA A 35 9.53 1.25 -12.06
C ALA A 35 10.14 0.91 -13.43
N ASP A 36 10.96 1.81 -13.97
CA ASP A 36 11.66 1.57 -15.23
C ASP A 36 12.69 0.41 -15.13
N LEU A 37 13.32 0.27 -13.96
CA LEU A 37 14.27 -0.79 -13.62
C LEU A 37 13.94 -1.36 -12.24
N ALA A 38 13.81 -2.69 -12.16
CA ALA A 38 13.63 -3.40 -10.90
C ALA A 38 14.94 -4.09 -10.48
N CYS A 39 15.67 -3.44 -9.57
CA CYS A 39 16.96 -3.88 -9.08
C CYS A 39 16.83 -4.64 -7.75
N GLY A 40 17.53 -5.76 -7.59
CA GLY A 40 17.58 -6.49 -6.31
C GLY A 40 18.50 -7.69 -6.33
N ASN A 41 18.61 -8.40 -5.20
CA ASN A 41 19.55 -9.52 -5.05
C ASN A 41 18.92 -10.89 -5.39
N TRP A 42 17.60 -10.98 -5.49
CA TRP A 42 16.94 -12.24 -5.83
C TRP A 42 17.29 -12.67 -7.24
N GLY A 43 17.87 -13.88 -7.35
CA GLY A 43 18.35 -14.46 -8.60
C GLY A 43 19.85 -14.26 -8.85
N VAL A 44 20.55 -13.50 -8.00
CA VAL A 44 22.02 -13.44 -8.04
C VAL A 44 22.58 -14.63 -7.24
N ILE A 45 23.23 -15.57 -7.94
CA ILE A 45 23.71 -16.83 -7.37
C ILE A 45 25.18 -17.07 -7.69
N GLY A 46 25.79 -18.05 -7.02
CA GLY A 46 27.18 -18.45 -7.25
C GLY A 46 28.19 -17.43 -6.72
N ASP A 47 29.28 -17.26 -7.45
CA ASP A 47 30.40 -16.37 -7.14
C ASP A 47 30.02 -14.87 -7.11
N LYS A 48 28.89 -14.53 -7.74
CA LYS A 48 28.33 -13.18 -7.81
C LYS A 48 27.35 -12.84 -6.71
N ALA A 49 26.93 -13.82 -5.89
CA ALA A 49 26.04 -13.58 -4.76
C ALA A 49 26.64 -12.52 -3.82
N GLY A 50 25.91 -11.43 -3.59
CA GLY A 50 26.37 -10.30 -2.78
C GLY A 50 27.39 -9.36 -3.46
N LYS A 51 27.78 -9.64 -4.71
CA LYS A 51 28.75 -8.82 -5.49
C LYS A 51 28.14 -8.20 -6.74
N ALA A 52 26.96 -8.66 -7.16
CA ALA A 52 26.22 -8.13 -8.29
C ALA A 52 24.75 -7.89 -7.92
N THR A 53 24.06 -7.13 -8.76
CA THR A 53 22.63 -6.83 -8.64
C THR A 53 21.89 -7.43 -9.82
N PHE A 54 20.80 -8.14 -9.56
CA PHE A 54 19.86 -8.55 -10.59
C PHE A 54 19.06 -7.33 -11.04
N VAL A 55 19.16 -6.98 -12.31
CA VAL A 55 18.43 -5.86 -12.91
C VAL A 55 17.42 -6.42 -13.89
N GLU A 56 16.14 -6.14 -13.65
CA GLU A 56 15.05 -6.44 -14.56
C GLU A 56 14.62 -5.13 -15.23
N VAL A 57 14.67 -5.09 -16.56
CA VAL A 57 14.28 -3.93 -17.36
C VAL A 57 12.78 -3.99 -17.62
N CYS A 58 12.05 -2.99 -17.14
CA CYS A 58 10.58 -3.00 -17.15
C CYS A 58 9.98 -1.97 -18.11
N SER A 59 10.80 -1.08 -18.70
CA SER A 59 10.37 -0.10 -19.68
C SER A 59 11.47 0.22 -20.70
N GLU A 60 11.08 0.86 -21.81
CA GLU A 60 12.03 1.39 -22.80
C GLU A 60 12.94 2.47 -22.20
N LYS A 61 12.41 3.32 -21.31
CA LYS A 61 13.22 4.32 -20.59
C LYS A 61 14.29 3.64 -19.73
N GLY A 62 13.92 2.55 -19.05
CA GLY A 62 14.85 1.73 -18.27
C GLY A 62 15.93 1.10 -19.13
N ALA A 63 15.57 0.56 -20.29
CA ALA A 63 16.51 0.00 -21.26
C ALA A 63 17.53 1.05 -21.71
N ASN A 64 17.04 2.21 -22.17
CA ASN A 64 17.88 3.32 -22.62
C ASN A 64 18.84 3.81 -21.53
N LEU A 65 18.38 3.90 -20.28
CA LEU A 65 19.22 4.29 -19.14
C LEU A 65 20.31 3.26 -18.87
N LEU A 66 19.96 1.97 -18.87
CA LEU A 66 20.91 0.88 -18.62
C LEU A 66 21.97 0.82 -19.72
N ASP A 67 21.56 0.91 -20.98
CA ASP A 67 22.46 0.87 -22.14
C ASP A 67 23.41 2.07 -22.15
N ALA A 68 22.91 3.27 -21.82
CA ALA A 68 23.74 4.46 -21.68
C ALA A 68 24.80 4.29 -20.57
N ALA A 69 24.43 3.70 -19.44
CA ALA A 69 25.36 3.44 -18.33
C ALA A 69 26.45 2.42 -18.71
N VAL A 70 26.09 1.36 -19.44
CA VAL A 70 27.05 0.37 -19.98
C VAL A 70 27.98 1.02 -20.99
N LYS A 71 27.43 1.80 -21.94
CA LYS A 71 28.21 2.50 -22.97
C LYS A 71 29.18 3.53 -22.38
N ALA A 72 28.78 4.19 -21.30
CA ALA A 72 29.63 5.12 -20.55
C ALA A 72 30.71 4.43 -19.70
N GLY A 73 30.71 3.09 -19.61
CA GLY A 73 31.63 2.33 -18.76
C GLY A 73 31.35 2.50 -17.26
N ALA A 74 30.17 3.02 -16.89
CA ALA A 74 29.81 3.24 -15.49
C ALA A 74 29.45 1.93 -14.76
N ILE A 75 28.99 0.94 -15.51
CA ILE A 75 28.65 -0.40 -15.00
C ILE A 75 29.10 -1.48 -15.99
N ALA A 76 29.38 -2.66 -15.47
CA ALA A 76 29.48 -3.88 -16.26
C ALA A 76 28.14 -4.62 -16.20
N SER A 77 27.70 -5.20 -17.32
CA SER A 77 26.49 -6.00 -17.40
C SER A 77 26.78 -7.35 -18.06
N GLU A 78 25.95 -8.34 -17.72
CA GLU A 78 25.93 -9.64 -18.38
C GLU A 78 24.50 -10.19 -18.38
N PRO A 79 24.20 -11.17 -19.25
CA PRO A 79 22.91 -11.85 -19.22
C PRO A 79 22.64 -12.51 -17.86
N ALA A 80 21.41 -12.38 -17.37
CA ALA A 80 21.00 -13.02 -16.13
C ALA A 80 21.10 -14.56 -16.25
N ASN A 81 21.61 -15.19 -15.19
CA ASN A 81 21.69 -16.65 -15.12
C ASN A 81 20.27 -17.27 -15.20
N PRO A 82 19.98 -18.21 -16.13
CA PRO A 82 18.65 -18.80 -16.27
C PRO A 82 18.11 -19.45 -14.99
N LYS A 83 18.97 -20.12 -14.22
CA LYS A 83 18.62 -20.69 -12.91
C LYS A 83 18.36 -19.59 -11.87
N GLY A 84 19.06 -18.46 -11.98
CA GLY A 84 18.82 -17.27 -11.18
C GLY A 84 17.43 -16.67 -11.42
N ILE A 85 16.98 -16.60 -12.67
CA ILE A 85 15.63 -16.15 -13.04
C ILE A 85 14.57 -17.06 -12.41
N GLU A 86 14.75 -18.38 -12.49
CA GLU A 86 13.83 -19.34 -11.88
C GLU A 86 13.77 -19.18 -10.35
N ILE A 87 14.92 -19.05 -9.69
CA ILE A 87 15.00 -18.84 -8.23
C ILE A 87 14.30 -17.53 -7.84
N ARG A 88 14.52 -16.45 -8.58
CA ARG A 88 13.87 -15.15 -8.35
C ARG A 88 12.35 -15.30 -8.36
N GLY A 89 11.80 -16.01 -9.36
CA GLY A 89 10.37 -16.29 -9.44
C GLY A 89 9.85 -17.14 -8.27
N LYS A 90 10.62 -18.15 -7.83
CA LYS A 90 10.25 -18.96 -6.65
C LYS A 90 10.22 -18.12 -5.36
N VAL A 91 11.21 -17.26 -5.16
CA VAL A 91 11.27 -16.37 -3.98
C VAL A 91 10.12 -15.37 -4.01
N GLU A 92 9.83 -14.74 -5.16
CA GLU A 92 8.70 -13.84 -5.31
C GLU A 92 7.38 -14.53 -4.96
N ASN A 93 7.13 -15.73 -5.51
CA ASN A 93 5.93 -16.51 -5.22
C ASN A 93 5.80 -16.88 -3.74
N ALA A 94 6.90 -17.26 -3.07
CA ALA A 94 6.89 -17.50 -1.63
C ALA A 94 6.48 -16.25 -0.85
N MET A 95 7.03 -15.08 -1.23
CA MET A 95 6.70 -13.81 -0.58
C MET A 95 5.27 -13.35 -0.85
N LEU A 96 4.70 -13.66 -2.03
CA LEU A 96 3.30 -13.39 -2.36
C LEU A 96 2.34 -14.25 -1.52
N LYS A 97 2.64 -15.54 -1.35
CA LYS A 97 1.87 -16.46 -0.48
C LYS A 97 1.90 -16.02 0.98
N LEU A 98 3.07 -15.60 1.46
CA LEU A 98 3.19 -15.04 2.79
C LEU A 98 2.37 -13.75 2.93
N GLY A 99 2.32 -12.93 1.88
CA GLY A 99 1.45 -11.77 1.81
C GLY A 99 -0.04 -12.11 1.90
N ASP A 100 -0.48 -13.19 1.26
CA ASP A 100 -1.85 -13.71 1.40
C ASP A 100 -2.15 -14.15 2.83
N LYS A 101 -1.23 -14.91 3.45
CA LYS A 101 -1.38 -15.36 4.84
C LYS A 101 -1.60 -14.16 5.77
N TRP A 102 -0.79 -13.10 5.65
CA TRP A 102 -0.93 -11.90 6.47
C TRP A 102 -2.15 -11.06 6.14
N ARG A 103 -2.56 -10.95 4.87
CA ARG A 103 -3.83 -10.30 4.51
C ARG A 103 -5.00 -11.05 5.12
N ALA A 104 -5.06 -12.37 4.98
CA ALA A 104 -6.11 -13.20 5.55
C ALA A 104 -6.18 -13.08 7.08
N ARG A 105 -5.03 -13.17 7.76
CA ARG A 105 -4.93 -13.00 9.21
C ARG A 105 -5.42 -11.61 9.64
N TYR A 106 -4.77 -10.55 9.16
CA TYR A 106 -5.05 -9.21 9.64
C TYR A 106 -6.45 -8.72 9.25
N PHE A 107 -6.92 -9.01 8.04
CA PHE A 107 -8.27 -8.61 7.63
C PHE A 107 -9.35 -9.47 8.31
N GLY A 108 -9.07 -10.74 8.58
CA GLY A 108 -9.96 -11.61 9.35
C GLY A 108 -10.07 -11.17 10.81
N GLU A 109 -8.94 -10.82 11.45
CA GLU A 109 -8.90 -10.30 12.82
C GLU A 109 -9.68 -8.98 12.99
N LEU A 110 -9.88 -8.20 11.91
CA LEU A 110 -10.73 -7.00 11.95
C LEU A 110 -12.23 -7.32 12.03
N GLY A 111 -12.67 -8.53 11.67
CA GLY A 111 -14.09 -8.82 11.49
C GLY A 111 -14.69 -8.07 10.29
N ASP A 112 -16.02 -8.03 10.21
CA ASP A 112 -16.78 -7.39 9.14
C ASP A 112 -17.74 -6.31 9.66
N GLY A 113 -18.34 -5.56 8.73
CA GLY A 113 -19.41 -4.59 8.98
C GLY A 113 -19.23 -3.77 10.27
N LYS A 114 -20.14 -4.01 11.24
CA LYS A 114 -20.19 -3.29 12.51
C LYS A 114 -19.02 -3.64 13.44
N GLU A 115 -18.58 -4.90 13.46
CA GLU A 115 -17.45 -5.33 14.30
C GLU A 115 -16.16 -4.62 13.87
N ARG A 116 -15.92 -4.57 12.56
CA ARG A 116 -14.79 -3.84 11.99
C ARG A 116 -14.86 -2.36 12.32
N LEU A 117 -16.01 -1.74 12.13
CA LEU A 117 -16.22 -0.33 12.46
C LEU A 117 -15.94 -0.06 13.94
N GLN A 118 -16.44 -0.90 14.83
CA GLN A 118 -16.22 -0.77 16.27
C GLN A 118 -14.73 -0.85 16.63
N LYS A 119 -13.99 -1.84 16.11
CA LYS A 119 -12.53 -1.94 16.33
C LYS A 119 -11.78 -0.70 15.82
N ILE A 120 -12.17 -0.17 14.66
CA ILE A 120 -11.58 1.06 14.12
C ILE A 120 -11.88 2.25 15.04
N MET A 121 -13.11 2.40 15.51
CA MET A 121 -13.52 3.47 16.41
C MET A 121 -12.80 3.39 17.76
N GLU A 122 -12.66 2.19 18.31
CA GLU A 122 -11.95 1.93 19.56
C GLU A 122 -10.46 2.26 19.44
N ASP A 123 -9.77 1.77 18.41
CA ASP A 123 -8.34 2.04 18.22
C ASP A 123 -8.07 3.54 17.94
N SER A 124 -8.90 4.14 17.08
CA SER A 124 -8.77 5.55 16.72
C SER A 124 -9.20 6.53 17.82
N SER A 125 -9.88 6.08 18.88
CA SER A 125 -10.26 6.92 20.02
C SER A 125 -9.04 7.54 20.74
N ARG A 126 -7.86 6.91 20.60
CA ARG A 126 -6.57 7.37 21.13
C ARG A 126 -5.97 8.54 20.34
N CYS A 127 -6.56 8.89 19.19
CA CYS A 127 -6.03 9.92 18.30
C CYS A 127 -5.91 11.28 19.01
N THR A 128 -4.78 11.95 18.81
CA THR A 128 -4.50 13.30 19.33
C THR A 128 -4.62 14.38 18.26
N LYS A 129 -5.07 14.03 17.04
CA LYS A 129 -5.21 14.96 15.91
C LYS A 129 -3.89 15.68 15.57
N CYS A 130 -2.76 14.97 15.64
CA CYS A 130 -1.44 15.52 15.32
C CYS A 130 -1.19 15.72 13.81
N TYR A 131 -2.11 15.25 12.95
CA TYR A 131 -2.02 15.31 11.48
C TYR A 131 -0.81 14.61 10.85
N ALA A 132 -0.02 13.82 11.58
CA ALA A 132 1.10 13.05 11.03
C ALA A 132 0.65 12.07 9.93
N CYS A 133 -0.51 11.43 10.13
CA CYS A 133 -1.08 10.52 9.12
C CYS A 133 -1.44 11.24 7.81
N ILE A 134 -1.81 12.53 7.87
CA ILE A 134 -2.14 13.34 6.69
C ILE A 134 -0.86 13.86 6.04
N SER A 135 0.03 14.46 6.81
CA SER A 135 1.23 15.15 6.30
C SER A 135 2.22 14.20 5.65
N ASN A 136 2.28 12.94 6.09
CA ASN A 136 3.18 11.92 5.54
C ASN A 136 2.52 11.04 4.46
N CYS A 137 1.27 11.32 4.09
CA CYS A 137 0.56 10.50 3.11
C CYS A 137 0.84 11.02 1.69
N PRO A 138 1.41 10.21 0.78
CA PRO A 138 1.80 10.66 -0.55
C PRO A 138 0.62 11.07 -1.45
N ILE A 139 -0.60 10.65 -1.09
CA ILE A 139 -1.82 10.97 -1.84
C ILE A 139 -2.66 12.06 -1.16
N CYS A 140 -2.20 12.62 -0.04
CA CYS A 140 -2.85 13.77 0.60
C CYS A 140 -2.24 15.08 0.07
N TYR A 141 -2.70 15.52 -1.10
CA TYR A 141 -2.22 16.74 -1.77
C TYR A 141 -3.25 17.88 -1.82
N CYS A 142 -4.38 17.75 -1.12
CA CYS A 142 -5.43 18.76 -1.11
C CYS A 142 -4.90 20.10 -0.56
N VAL A 143 -5.19 21.20 -1.27
CA VAL A 143 -4.90 22.57 -0.81
C VAL A 143 -5.68 22.89 0.45
N GLU A 144 -6.97 22.50 0.48
CA GLU A 144 -7.84 22.62 1.64
C GLU A 144 -8.28 21.24 2.12
N CYS A 145 -8.08 20.95 3.40
CA CYS A 145 -8.44 19.67 3.98
C CYS A 145 -9.76 19.74 4.76
N SER A 146 -10.73 18.90 4.42
CA SER A 146 -12.02 18.81 5.13
C SER A 146 -11.86 18.53 6.64
N THR A 147 -10.80 17.82 7.04
CA THR A 147 -10.51 17.56 8.47
C THR A 147 -10.08 18.79 9.27
N LYS A 148 -9.80 19.92 8.60
CA LYS A 148 -9.47 21.21 9.24
C LYS A 148 -10.66 22.16 9.28
N LYS A 149 -11.80 21.79 8.69
CA LYS A 149 -13.01 22.63 8.67
C LYS A 149 -13.72 22.54 10.03
N PRO A 150 -13.84 23.65 10.81
CA PRO A 150 -14.33 23.59 12.19
C PRO A 150 -15.74 23.02 12.37
N TYR A 151 -16.58 23.17 11.34
CA TYR A 151 -17.96 22.66 11.33
C TYR A 151 -18.05 21.15 11.04
N LEU A 152 -16.99 20.52 10.54
CA LEU A 152 -16.89 19.07 10.39
C LEU A 152 -16.12 18.44 11.54
N VAL A 153 -15.01 19.07 11.93
CA VAL A 153 -14.15 18.60 13.03
C VAL A 153 -13.85 19.77 13.94
N ALA A 154 -14.46 19.76 15.13
CA ALA A 154 -14.27 20.80 16.12
C ALA A 154 -12.78 20.91 16.55
N PRO A 155 -12.20 22.12 16.58
CA PRO A 155 -10.84 22.34 17.07
C PRO A 155 -10.80 22.18 18.60
N GLY A 156 -9.64 21.76 19.15
CA GLY A 156 -9.42 21.67 20.60
C GLY A 156 -10.15 20.54 21.34
N VAL A 157 -10.96 19.71 20.66
CA VAL A 157 -11.71 18.62 21.27
C VAL A 157 -10.94 17.29 21.21
N LEU A 158 -10.80 16.66 22.39
CA LEU A 158 -10.33 15.28 22.61
C LEU A 158 -11.33 14.52 23.52
N PRO A 159 -11.56 13.21 23.32
CA PRO A 159 -11.09 12.40 22.20
C PRO A 159 -11.60 12.93 20.87
N VAL A 160 -10.86 12.67 19.80
CA VAL A 160 -11.20 13.22 18.48
C VAL A 160 -12.52 12.62 18.01
N PRO A 161 -13.51 13.45 17.59
CA PRO A 161 -14.74 12.92 17.00
C PRO A 161 -14.43 12.03 15.81
N PHE A 162 -15.10 10.88 15.71
CA PHE A 162 -14.84 9.88 14.67
C PHE A 162 -14.96 10.46 13.24
N MET A 163 -15.69 11.57 13.08
CA MET A 163 -15.76 12.35 11.83
C MET A 163 -14.38 12.65 11.22
N PHE A 164 -13.34 12.92 12.02
CA PHE A 164 -11.98 13.12 11.51
C PHE A 164 -11.47 11.90 10.74
N HIS A 165 -11.63 10.72 11.35
CA HIS A 165 -11.20 9.45 10.78
C HIS A 165 -12.09 9.05 9.60
N LEU A 166 -13.41 9.24 9.72
CA LEU A 166 -14.37 8.97 8.65
C LEU A 166 -14.07 9.76 7.38
N ILE A 167 -13.87 11.08 7.48
CA ILE A 167 -13.48 11.94 6.35
C ILE A 167 -12.21 11.41 5.71
N ARG A 168 -11.21 11.09 6.54
CA ARG A 168 -9.93 10.61 6.04
C ARG A 168 -10.07 9.27 5.32
N TYR A 169 -10.80 8.31 5.90
CA TYR A 169 -11.04 7.00 5.30
C TYR A 169 -11.79 7.16 3.98
N ALA A 170 -12.84 7.97 3.94
CA ALA A 170 -13.60 8.24 2.72
C ALA A 170 -12.72 8.82 1.60
N HIS A 171 -11.86 9.80 1.89
CA HIS A 171 -11.06 10.49 0.86
C HIS A 171 -9.87 9.67 0.32
N VAL A 172 -9.49 8.59 1.00
CA VAL A 172 -8.24 7.85 0.74
C VAL A 172 -8.48 6.39 0.39
N ALA A 173 -9.64 5.82 0.75
CA ALA A 173 -9.90 4.39 0.66
C ALA A 173 -9.69 3.82 -0.76
N ASP A 174 -10.09 4.53 -1.80
CA ASP A 174 -9.97 4.05 -3.18
C ASP A 174 -8.59 4.27 -3.80
N SER A 175 -7.70 5.00 -3.13
CA SER A 175 -6.40 5.45 -3.65
C SER A 175 -5.21 4.95 -2.82
N CYS A 176 -5.47 4.30 -1.68
CA CYS A 176 -4.45 3.87 -0.74
C CYS A 176 -3.54 2.78 -1.32
N VAL A 177 -2.24 3.07 -1.43
CA VAL A 177 -1.22 2.10 -1.88
C VAL A 177 -0.58 1.29 -0.74
N ASN A 178 -1.14 1.33 0.47
CA ASN A 178 -0.64 0.62 1.67
C ASN A 178 0.86 0.90 1.99
N CYS A 179 1.32 2.14 1.80
CA CYS A 179 2.71 2.54 2.03
C CYS A 179 3.15 2.52 3.51
N GLY A 180 2.21 2.49 4.46
CA GLY A 180 2.50 2.38 5.90
C GLY A 180 2.81 3.70 6.62
N GLN A 181 3.07 4.79 5.90
CA GLN A 181 3.53 6.05 6.50
C GLN A 181 2.56 6.65 7.53
N CYS A 182 1.26 6.39 7.40
CA CYS A 182 0.25 6.86 8.35
C CYS A 182 0.20 6.07 9.67
N GLU A 183 0.71 4.84 9.68
CA GLU A 183 0.79 3.96 10.85
C GLU A 183 2.16 4.13 11.53
N GLU A 184 3.24 4.09 10.74
CA GLU A 184 4.62 4.19 11.22
C GLU A 184 4.93 5.54 11.91
N ASN A 185 4.33 6.63 11.43
CA ASN A 185 4.52 7.96 12.02
C ASN A 185 3.44 8.34 13.05
N CYS A 186 2.56 7.40 13.43
CA CYS A 186 1.51 7.71 14.40
C CYS A 186 2.08 7.63 15.83
N PRO A 187 2.12 8.75 16.59
CA PRO A 187 2.63 8.72 17.96
C PRO A 187 1.73 7.91 18.92
N MET A 188 0.51 7.59 18.48
CA MET A 188 -0.45 6.80 19.22
C MET A 188 -0.52 5.36 18.74
N GLU A 189 0.36 4.92 17.82
CA GLU A 189 0.39 3.55 17.32
C GLU A 189 -0.97 3.05 16.81
N ILE A 190 -1.74 3.93 16.15
CA ILE A 190 -3.02 3.57 15.51
C ILE A 190 -2.72 2.82 14.23
N ALA A 191 -3.40 1.70 13.99
CA ALA A 191 -3.20 0.82 12.83
C ALA A 191 -3.79 1.38 11.52
N ASN A 192 -3.54 2.66 11.23
CA ASN A 192 -4.14 3.39 10.11
C ASN A 192 -3.91 2.71 8.76
N SER A 193 -2.73 2.13 8.52
CA SER A 193 -2.42 1.48 7.25
C SER A 193 -3.19 0.18 7.10
N LEU A 194 -3.43 -0.55 8.21
CA LEU A 194 -4.28 -1.74 8.20
C LEU A 194 -5.72 -1.40 7.82
N TYR A 195 -6.32 -0.40 8.48
CA TYR A 195 -7.71 0.00 8.22
C TYR A 195 -7.92 0.52 6.80
N MET A 196 -7.04 1.41 6.35
CA MET A 196 -7.08 1.94 4.98
C MET A 196 -6.93 0.84 3.93
N HIS A 197 -5.99 -0.08 4.13
CA HIS A 197 -5.77 -1.16 3.17
C HIS A 197 -6.93 -2.16 3.16
N ALA A 198 -7.54 -2.46 4.31
CA ALA A 198 -8.73 -3.30 4.35
C ALA A 198 -9.88 -2.68 3.54
N LEU A 199 -10.16 -1.39 3.76
CA LEU A 199 -11.19 -0.66 3.00
C LEU A 199 -10.85 -0.60 1.51
N GLN A 200 -9.59 -0.31 1.17
CA GLN A 200 -9.14 -0.27 -0.22
C GLN A 200 -9.32 -1.60 -0.94
N THR A 201 -8.97 -2.72 -0.31
CA THR A 201 -9.13 -4.04 -0.94
C THR A 201 -10.59 -4.42 -1.15
N GLU A 202 -11.51 -3.92 -0.33
CA GLU A 202 -12.94 -4.08 -0.60
C GLU A 202 -13.38 -3.21 -1.77
N MET A 203 -12.88 -1.97 -1.90
CA MET A 203 -13.15 -1.11 -3.05
C MET A 203 -12.61 -1.70 -4.36
N GLU A 204 -11.41 -2.28 -4.32
CA GLU A 204 -10.82 -3.00 -5.45
C GLU A 204 -11.70 -4.17 -5.90
N LYS A 205 -12.26 -4.95 -4.97
CA LYS A 205 -13.19 -6.04 -5.30
C LYS A 205 -14.49 -5.53 -5.92
N MET A 206 -15.02 -4.42 -5.42
CA MET A 206 -16.30 -3.87 -5.88
C MET A 206 -16.19 -3.19 -7.25
N PHE A 207 -15.09 -2.46 -7.50
CA PHE A 207 -14.97 -1.57 -8.66
C PHE A 207 -13.84 -1.94 -9.62
N GLY A 208 -12.99 -2.91 -9.27
CA GLY A 208 -11.87 -3.34 -10.10
C GLY A 208 -10.69 -2.36 -10.18
N HIS A 209 -10.75 -1.21 -9.49
CA HIS A 209 -9.66 -0.24 -9.47
C HIS A 209 -8.54 -0.68 -8.50
N VAL A 210 -7.33 -0.81 -9.03
CA VAL A 210 -6.13 -1.15 -8.25
C VAL A 210 -5.24 0.11 -8.12
N PRO A 211 -5.06 0.67 -6.92
CA PRO A 211 -4.28 1.89 -6.75
C PRO A 211 -2.80 1.71 -7.09
N GLY A 212 -2.24 2.69 -7.80
CA GLY A 212 -0.80 2.78 -8.05
C GLY A 212 -0.27 1.84 -9.13
N VAL A 213 -1.12 1.20 -9.94
CA VAL A 213 -0.69 0.33 -11.05
C VAL A 213 -0.81 0.98 -12.43
N ASN A 214 -1.75 1.91 -12.61
CA ASN A 214 -1.97 2.63 -13.86
C ASN A 214 -2.45 4.07 -13.57
N MET A 215 -2.74 4.83 -14.63
CA MET A 215 -3.16 6.23 -14.54
C MET A 215 -4.69 6.40 -14.54
N ASP A 216 -5.45 5.31 -14.39
CA ASP A 216 -6.90 5.40 -14.32
C ASP A 216 -7.30 6.18 -13.07
N LEU A 217 -8.38 6.95 -13.18
CA LEU A 217 -8.86 7.75 -12.07
C LEU A 217 -9.41 6.84 -10.95
N PRO A 218 -9.15 7.16 -9.67
CA PRO A 218 -9.82 6.51 -8.56
C PRO A 218 -11.34 6.66 -8.63
N VAL A 219 -12.08 5.72 -8.06
CA VAL A 219 -13.54 5.64 -8.16
C VAL A 219 -14.21 6.94 -7.68
N LEU A 220 -13.74 7.52 -6.58
CA LEU A 220 -14.27 8.75 -6.01
C LEU A 220 -13.88 9.99 -6.81
N ALA A 221 -12.86 9.90 -7.67
CA ALA A 221 -12.50 10.98 -8.59
C ALA A 221 -13.39 10.99 -9.86
N LEU A 222 -14.04 9.88 -10.18
CA LEU A 222 -14.99 9.78 -11.30
C LEU A 222 -16.37 10.36 -10.97
N VAL A 223 -16.64 10.65 -9.69
CA VAL A 223 -17.87 11.32 -9.27
C VAL A 223 -17.72 12.81 -9.56
N GLU A 224 -18.03 13.23 -10.78
CA GLU A 224 -18.33 14.63 -11.04
C GLU A 224 -19.65 14.93 -10.33
N GLU A 225 -19.57 15.46 -9.12
CA GLU A 225 -20.72 15.69 -8.23
C GLU A 225 -21.90 16.37 -8.96
N ARG A 226 -21.60 17.31 -9.86
CA ARG A 226 -22.63 18.02 -10.62
C ARG A 226 -23.32 17.12 -11.65
N ALA A 227 -22.54 16.45 -12.50
CA ALA A 227 -23.09 15.51 -13.48
C ALA A 227 -23.83 14.35 -12.80
N GLU A 228 -23.34 13.89 -11.65
CA GLU A 228 -23.96 12.83 -10.89
C GLU A 228 -25.25 13.28 -10.20
N ARG A 229 -25.27 14.47 -9.58
CA ARG A 229 -26.52 15.04 -9.04
C ARG A 229 -27.56 15.27 -10.13
N ASP A 230 -27.15 15.71 -11.31
CA ASP A 230 -28.03 15.88 -12.46
C ASP A 230 -28.58 14.51 -12.93
N ARG A 231 -27.73 13.47 -12.98
CA ARG A 231 -28.14 12.08 -13.29
C ARG A 231 -29.13 11.53 -12.27
N LEU A 232 -28.82 11.57 -10.98
CA LEU A 232 -29.65 11.06 -9.89
C LEU A 232 -31.02 11.77 -9.85
N THR A 233 -31.04 13.09 -10.11
CA THR A 233 -32.29 13.86 -10.24
C THR A 233 -33.13 13.39 -11.43
N ALA A 234 -32.48 13.04 -12.54
CA ALA A 234 -33.15 12.56 -13.75
C ALA A 234 -33.66 11.12 -13.65
N THR A 235 -32.96 10.24 -12.91
CA THR A 235 -33.33 8.83 -12.77
C THR A 235 -34.23 8.54 -11.56
N GLY A 236 -34.28 9.45 -10.58
CA GLY A 236 -35.06 9.27 -9.34
C GLY A 236 -34.53 8.16 -8.43
N ASP A 237 -33.28 7.75 -8.65
CA ASP A 237 -32.57 6.67 -7.96
C ASP A 237 -31.31 7.28 -7.33
N ASP A 238 -30.97 6.86 -6.10
CA ASP A 238 -29.81 7.35 -5.34
C ASP A 238 -28.54 6.49 -5.55
N GLN A 239 -28.62 5.43 -6.37
CA GLN A 239 -27.52 4.50 -6.60
C GLN A 239 -26.66 4.84 -7.83
N ILE A 240 -25.34 4.87 -7.63
CA ILE A 240 -24.32 5.09 -8.67
C ILE A 240 -24.08 3.81 -9.50
N PHE A 241 -24.20 2.64 -8.86
CA PHE A 241 -24.09 1.31 -9.48
C PHE A 241 -25.18 0.40 -8.92
N ASP A 242 -25.80 -0.43 -9.76
CA ASP A 242 -26.73 -1.49 -9.35
C ASP A 242 -25.91 -2.67 -8.81
N ILE A 243 -25.50 -2.54 -7.54
CA ILE A 243 -24.66 -3.52 -6.83
C ILE A 243 -25.41 -4.79 -6.40
N PHE A 244 -26.69 -4.92 -6.75
CA PHE A 244 -27.54 -6.06 -6.41
C PHE A 244 -27.88 -6.97 -7.60
N LYS A 245 -27.26 -6.73 -8.76
CA LYS A 245 -27.28 -7.65 -9.91
C LYS A 245 -26.19 -8.71 -9.86
#